data_AF-A0A7W6UUA9-F1
#
_entry.id   AF-A0A7W6UUA9-F1
#
_cell.length_a   1.000
_cell.length_b   1.000
_cell.length_c   1.000
_cell.angle_alpha   90.00
_cell.angle_beta   90.00
_cell.angle_gamma   90.00
#
_symmetry.space_group_name_H-M   'P 1'
#
loop_
_entity.id
_entity.type
_entity.pdbx_description
1 polymer ?
#
loop_
_entity_poly.entity_id
_entity_poly.type
_entity_poly.pdbx_seq_one_letter_code
_entity_poly.pdbx_strand_id
1 'polypeptide(L)'
;MTRVYNDAGEHVPVTVLRMEAVQVVATRTVEKNGYTAVQLGAGQAKVKNTSKAMRGNFAIANVEPKAKVTEFRVSEDNLLEIGTEIKAGHFAAGQLVDVTGTTIGKGFAGAMKRHGFGGLRATHGVSVSHRSHGSTGSRQDPGKVFKNKKMAGHMGQTRVTTQNLEVVSTDEDRGLILIKGAVPGSKGAWIIVRDAVKSAAK
;
A
#
# COMPACT_ATOMS: atom_id res chain seq x y z
N MET A 1 3.60 -0.60 15.18
CA MET A 1 3.00 0.70 15.55
C MET A 1 3.49 1.04 16.94
N THR A 2 3.88 2.28 17.15
CA THR A 2 4.33 2.81 18.44
C THR A 2 3.76 4.21 18.64
N ARG A 3 4.08 4.84 19.76
CA ARG A 3 3.77 6.24 20.05
C ARG A 3 5.06 7.04 20.22
N VAL A 4 5.02 8.31 19.85
CA VAL A 4 6.06 9.29 20.15
C VAL A 4 5.39 10.53 20.74
N TYR A 5 6.13 11.27 21.56
CA TYR A 5 5.71 12.57 22.07
C TYR A 5 6.42 13.65 21.26
N ASN A 6 5.70 14.67 20.80
CA ASN A 6 6.31 15.83 20.17
C ASN A 6 6.78 16.84 21.24
N ASP A 7 7.45 17.90 20.81
CA ASP A 7 7.97 18.93 21.72
C ASP A 7 6.86 19.67 22.50
N ALA A 8 5.63 19.66 21.99
CA ALA A 8 4.45 20.20 22.67
C ALA A 8 3.86 19.23 23.72
N GLY A 9 4.44 18.04 23.89
CA GLY A 9 3.95 17.02 24.82
C GLY A 9 2.75 16.22 24.30
N GLU A 10 2.36 16.39 23.04
CA GLU A 10 1.23 15.69 22.44
C GLU A 10 1.59 14.24 22.09
N HIS A 11 0.61 13.36 22.24
CA HIS A 11 0.75 11.94 21.93
C HIS A 11 0.47 11.66 20.44
N VAL A 12 1.50 11.30 19.68
CA VAL A 12 1.40 11.02 18.24
C VAL A 12 1.54 9.52 17.96
N PRO A 13 0.49 8.84 17.46
CA PRO A 13 0.59 7.45 17.03
C PRO A 13 1.34 7.35 15.70
N VAL A 14 2.34 6.48 15.64
CA VAL A 14 3.18 6.30 14.44
C VAL A 14 3.32 4.84 14.03
N THR A 15 3.33 4.62 12.72
CA THR A 15 3.71 3.37 12.09
C THR A 15 5.17 3.44 11.66
N VAL A 16 5.98 2.50 12.15
CA VAL A 16 7.39 2.36 11.80
C VAL A 16 7.49 1.51 10.53
N LEU A 17 8.06 2.09 9.48
CA LEU A 17 8.45 1.39 8.26
C LEU A 17 9.96 1.23 8.22
N ARG A 18 10.43 0.10 7.69
CA ARG A 18 11.86 -0.16 7.49
C ARG A 18 12.16 -0.21 6.00
N MET A 19 13.16 0.54 5.59
CA MET A 19 13.77 0.43 4.27
C MET A 19 14.88 -0.62 4.35
N GLU A 20 14.81 -1.62 3.48
CA GLU A 20 15.77 -2.71 3.45
C GLU A 20 16.41 -2.78 2.06
N ALA A 21 17.65 -2.31 1.94
CA ALA A 21 18.47 -2.37 0.72
C ALA A 21 17.71 -1.95 -0.56
N VAL A 22 17.10 -0.76 -0.53
CA VAL A 22 16.30 -0.22 -1.63
C VAL A 22 17.22 0.36 -2.70
N GLN A 23 17.24 -0.25 -3.88
CA GLN A 23 18.15 0.14 -4.97
C GLN A 23 17.42 0.26 -6.31
N VAL A 24 17.93 1.12 -7.18
CA VAL A 24 17.47 1.25 -8.57
C VAL A 24 17.91 0.05 -9.38
N VAL A 25 16.94 -0.69 -9.93
CA VAL A 25 17.19 -1.91 -10.73
C VAL A 25 17.16 -1.60 -12.22
N ALA A 26 16.28 -0.69 -12.64
CA ALA A 26 16.15 -0.31 -14.04
C ALA A 26 15.49 1.06 -14.16
N THR A 27 15.69 1.72 -15.30
CA THR A 27 14.97 2.92 -15.70
C THR A 27 14.11 2.64 -16.93
N ARG A 28 12.96 3.31 -17.01
CA ARG A 28 12.05 3.29 -18.17
C ARG A 28 12.07 4.66 -18.82
N THR A 29 12.24 4.70 -20.13
CA THR A 29 12.25 5.93 -20.92
C THR A 29 11.11 5.93 -21.93
N VAL A 30 10.68 7.13 -22.36
CA VAL A 30 9.58 7.28 -23.33
C VAL A 30 9.88 6.53 -24.62
N GLU A 31 11.10 6.64 -25.14
CA GLU A 31 11.51 6.00 -26.40
C GLU A 31 11.42 4.46 -26.36
N LYS A 32 11.84 3.84 -25.25
CA LYS A 32 11.90 2.37 -25.14
C LYS A 32 10.61 1.75 -24.60
N ASN A 33 9.86 2.49 -23.79
CA ASN A 33 8.75 1.93 -23.00
C ASN A 33 7.43 2.69 -23.15
N GLY A 34 7.42 3.86 -23.80
CA GLY A 34 6.25 4.72 -23.94
C GLY A 34 5.93 5.54 -22.68
N TYR A 35 6.80 5.52 -21.66
CA TYR A 35 6.66 6.32 -20.44
C TYR A 35 7.96 6.38 -19.64
N THR A 36 8.02 7.35 -18.72
CA THR A 36 9.15 7.56 -17.80
C THR A 36 8.85 6.98 -16.42
N ALA A 37 9.75 6.14 -15.92
CA ALA A 37 9.65 5.54 -14.58
C ALA A 37 11.01 5.05 -14.06
N VAL A 38 11.14 5.01 -12.74
CA VAL A 38 12.25 4.33 -12.06
C VAL A 38 11.73 3.02 -11.46
N GLN A 39 12.44 1.92 -11.72
CA GLN A 39 12.16 0.62 -11.13
C GLN A 39 13.07 0.40 -9.92
N LEU A 40 12.47 0.28 -8.74
CA LEU A 40 13.16 0.03 -7.49
C LEU A 40 13.01 -1.42 -7.06
N GLY A 41 14.06 -1.97 -6.45
CA GLY A 41 14.06 -3.25 -5.79
C GLY A 41 14.38 -3.12 -4.29
N ALA A 42 13.65 -3.85 -3.45
CA ALA A 42 13.78 -3.83 -2.00
C ALA A 42 13.92 -5.24 -1.42
N GLY A 43 14.63 -5.35 -0.30
CA GLY A 43 14.93 -6.59 0.42
C GLY A 43 15.90 -7.51 -0.33
N GLN A 44 16.42 -8.51 0.36
CA GLN A 44 17.31 -9.52 -0.23
C GLN A 44 16.56 -10.80 -0.57
N ALA A 45 16.79 -11.35 -1.77
CA ALA A 45 16.32 -12.66 -2.19
C ALA A 45 17.49 -13.62 -2.41
N LYS A 46 17.35 -14.86 -1.94
CA LYS A 46 18.36 -15.91 -2.19
C LYS A 46 18.37 -16.25 -3.68
N VAL A 47 19.57 -16.29 -4.29
CA VAL A 47 19.78 -16.61 -5.71
C VAL A 47 19.04 -17.88 -6.15
N LYS A 48 19.02 -18.92 -5.30
CA LYS A 48 18.33 -20.20 -5.59
C LYS A 48 16.80 -20.08 -5.68
N ASN A 49 16.20 -19.09 -5.01
CA ASN A 49 14.76 -18.82 -5.04
C ASN A 49 14.40 -17.81 -6.16
N THR A 50 15.40 -17.21 -6.81
CA THR A 50 15.19 -16.24 -7.88
C THR A 50 15.18 -16.95 -9.24
N SER A 51 14.13 -16.71 -10.02
CA SER A 51 13.99 -17.27 -11.36
C SER A 51 15.17 -16.86 -12.27
N LYS A 52 15.50 -17.70 -13.27
CA LYS A 52 16.61 -17.43 -14.20
C LYS A 52 16.45 -16.08 -14.92
N ALA A 53 15.23 -15.75 -15.35
CA ALA A 53 14.92 -14.49 -16.01
C ALA A 53 15.21 -13.28 -15.10
N MET A 54 14.74 -13.32 -13.85
CA MET A 54 15.00 -12.22 -12.90
C MET A 54 16.48 -12.11 -12.55
N ARG A 55 17.20 -13.24 -12.43
CA ARG A 55 18.66 -13.21 -12.24
C ARG A 55 19.38 -12.51 -13.38
N GLY A 56 18.99 -12.76 -14.63
CA GLY A 56 19.53 -12.04 -15.79
C GLY A 56 19.27 -10.53 -15.69
N ASN A 57 18.05 -10.13 -15.32
CA ASN A 57 17.70 -8.73 -15.14
C ASN A 57 18.56 -8.04 -14.07
N PHE A 58 18.74 -8.68 -12.91
CA PHE A 58 19.58 -8.15 -11.84
C PHE A 58 21.07 -8.13 -12.20
N ALA A 59 21.55 -9.12 -12.98
CA ALA A 59 22.93 -9.17 -13.45
C ALA A 59 23.26 -8.03 -14.43
N ILE A 60 22.35 -7.69 -15.35
CA ILE A 60 22.52 -6.53 -16.25
C ILE A 60 22.64 -5.23 -15.45
N ALA A 61 21.88 -5.12 -14.36
CA ALA A 61 21.91 -3.97 -13.46
C ALA A 61 23.11 -3.97 -12.50
N ASN A 62 23.90 -5.06 -12.43
CA ASN A 62 24.94 -5.28 -11.41
C ASN A 62 24.42 -5.13 -9.96
N VAL A 63 23.18 -5.55 -9.70
CA VAL A 63 22.53 -5.47 -8.39
C VAL A 63 22.24 -6.87 -7.86
N GLU A 64 22.30 -7.05 -6.53
CA GLU A 64 21.91 -8.31 -5.90
C GLU A 64 20.41 -8.62 -6.09
N PRO A 65 20.00 -9.90 -6.15
CA PRO A 65 18.59 -10.24 -6.29
C PRO A 65 17.72 -9.64 -5.18
N LYS A 66 16.69 -8.89 -5.59
CA LYS A 66 15.77 -8.21 -4.67
C LYS A 66 14.50 -9.01 -4.41
N ALA A 67 13.95 -8.91 -3.20
CA ALA A 67 12.74 -9.63 -2.79
C ALA A 67 11.47 -9.06 -3.41
N LYS A 68 11.41 -7.74 -3.57
CA LYS A 68 10.28 -7.04 -4.18
C LYS A 68 10.81 -6.03 -5.20
N VAL A 69 10.21 -6.00 -6.38
CA VAL A 69 10.47 -4.99 -7.42
C VAL A 69 9.19 -4.21 -7.68
N THR A 70 9.27 -2.90 -7.83
CA THR A 70 8.13 -2.00 -8.07
C THR A 70 8.57 -0.77 -8.85
N GLU A 71 7.69 -0.23 -9.69
CA GLU A 71 7.96 0.94 -10.51
C GLU A 71 7.28 2.19 -9.94
N PHE A 72 7.97 3.31 -10.06
CA PHE A 72 7.52 4.64 -9.67
C PHE A 72 7.54 5.54 -10.90
N ARG A 73 6.40 6.17 -11.20
CA ARG A 73 6.28 7.14 -12.28
C ARG A 73 6.92 8.45 -11.84
N VAL A 74 7.83 8.96 -12.65
CA VAL A 74 8.60 10.18 -12.39
C VAL A 74 8.73 11.01 -13.67
N SER A 75 9.09 12.27 -13.54
CA SER A 75 9.51 13.10 -14.68
C SER A 75 10.90 12.69 -15.18
N GLU A 76 11.26 13.14 -16.38
CA GLU A 76 12.56 12.83 -17.01
C GLU A 76 13.75 13.35 -16.19
N ASP A 77 13.59 14.49 -15.53
CA ASP A 77 14.61 15.08 -14.66
C ASP A 77 14.89 14.28 -13.39
N ASN A 78 13.97 13.38 -13.01
CA ASN A 78 14.02 12.58 -11.78
C ASN A 78 14.41 11.11 -12.05
N LEU A 79 15.05 10.85 -13.20
CA LEU A 79 15.63 9.55 -13.48
C LEU A 79 16.93 9.36 -12.66
N LEU A 80 16.97 8.26 -11.92
CA LEU A 80 18.13 7.87 -11.13
C LEU A 80 18.99 6.85 -11.87
N GLU A 81 20.29 6.89 -11.63
CA GLU A 81 21.22 5.91 -12.20
C GLU A 81 20.96 4.51 -11.63
N ILE A 82 21.13 3.49 -12.47
CA ILE A 82 20.98 2.09 -12.08
C ILE A 82 22.05 1.74 -11.03
N GLY A 83 21.64 1.04 -9.97
CA GLY A 83 22.51 0.69 -8.84
C GLY A 83 22.49 1.70 -7.69
N THR A 84 21.94 2.91 -7.89
CA THR A 84 21.81 3.91 -6.82
C THR A 84 20.97 3.37 -5.67
N GLU A 85 21.48 3.49 -4.44
CA GLU A 85 20.76 3.13 -3.22
C GLU A 85 19.97 4.31 -2.66
N ILE A 86 18.73 4.05 -2.25
CA ILE A 86 17.86 5.05 -1.62
C ILE A 86 17.74 4.74 -0.13
N LYS A 87 18.16 5.70 0.69
CA LYS A 87 18.12 5.62 2.16
C LYS A 87 16.90 6.35 2.73
N ALA A 88 16.65 6.15 4.04
CA ALA A 88 15.54 6.79 4.75
C ALA A 88 15.62 8.34 4.72
N GLY A 89 16.83 8.90 4.63
CA GLY A 89 17.07 10.34 4.49
C GLY A 89 16.50 10.98 3.22
N HIS A 90 16.04 10.18 2.27
CA HIS A 90 15.29 10.69 1.11
C HIS A 90 13.99 11.41 1.53
N PHE A 91 13.43 11.08 2.69
CA PHE A 91 12.26 11.74 3.25
C PHE A 91 12.65 12.71 4.37
N ALA A 92 12.04 13.90 4.36
CA ALA A 92 12.21 14.90 5.40
C ALA A 92 11.10 14.82 6.46
N ALA A 93 11.41 15.18 7.70
CA ALA A 93 10.39 15.34 8.74
C ALA A 93 9.40 16.46 8.35
N GLY A 94 8.11 16.25 8.59
CA GLY A 94 7.02 17.14 8.19
C GLY A 94 6.53 16.95 6.75
N GLN A 95 7.24 16.19 5.92
CA GLN A 95 6.81 15.89 4.55
C GLN A 95 5.53 15.05 4.55
N LEU A 96 4.62 15.35 3.61
CA LEU A 96 3.41 14.58 3.40
C LEU A 96 3.61 13.51 2.31
N VAL A 97 3.24 12.28 2.65
CA VAL A 97 3.42 11.10 1.80
C VAL A 97 2.10 10.33 1.61
N ASP A 98 1.98 9.70 0.45
CA ASP A 98 0.96 8.71 0.14
C ASP A 98 1.54 7.31 0.37
N VAL A 99 0.83 6.50 1.15
CA VAL A 99 1.28 5.14 1.52
C VAL A 99 0.34 4.10 0.92
N THR A 100 0.87 3.25 0.06
CA THR A 100 0.12 2.19 -0.62
C THR A 100 0.56 0.81 -0.14
N GLY A 101 -0.40 -0.04 0.19
CA GLY A 101 -0.14 -1.41 0.63
C GLY A 101 -1.31 -2.34 0.35
N THR A 102 -1.10 -3.64 0.57
CA THR A 102 -2.16 -4.64 0.47
C THR A 102 -2.83 -4.79 1.83
N THR A 103 -4.13 -4.56 1.88
CA THR A 103 -4.91 -4.65 3.12
C THR A 103 -4.97 -6.07 3.69
N ILE A 104 -5.11 -6.17 5.01
CA ILE A 104 -5.25 -7.46 5.72
C ILE A 104 -6.48 -8.21 5.18
N GLY A 105 -6.29 -9.48 4.81
CA GLY A 105 -7.35 -10.37 4.38
C GLY A 105 -8.32 -10.70 5.50
N LYS A 106 -9.62 -10.68 5.20
CA LYS A 106 -10.71 -11.01 6.13
C LYS A 106 -11.54 -12.21 5.67
N GLY A 107 -11.14 -12.87 4.58
CA GLY A 107 -11.84 -14.01 3.99
C GLY A 107 -13.20 -13.63 3.40
N PHE A 108 -14.12 -14.61 3.33
CA PHE A 108 -15.51 -14.35 2.95
C PHE A 108 -16.24 -13.62 4.09
N ALA A 109 -16.69 -12.40 3.81
CA ALA A 109 -17.36 -11.55 4.77
C ALA A 109 -18.84 -11.35 4.39
N GLY A 110 -19.73 -11.47 5.39
CA GLY A 110 -21.14 -11.12 5.25
C GLY A 110 -21.37 -9.62 5.03
N ALA A 111 -22.58 -9.24 4.62
CA ALA A 111 -22.91 -7.87 4.23
C ALA A 111 -22.72 -6.84 5.37
N MET A 112 -22.97 -7.22 6.63
CA MET A 112 -22.73 -6.36 7.78
C MET A 112 -21.23 -6.00 7.92
N LYS A 113 -20.33 -6.99 7.88
CA LYS A 113 -18.88 -6.78 8.03
C LYS A 113 -18.27 -6.09 6.81
N ARG A 114 -18.72 -6.46 5.60
CA ARG A 114 -18.16 -5.97 4.33
C ARG A 114 -18.63 -4.57 3.96
N HIS A 115 -19.90 -4.26 4.22
CA HIS A 115 -20.57 -3.04 3.75
C HIS A 115 -21.25 -2.21 4.85
N GLY A 116 -21.16 -2.62 6.11
CA GLY A 116 -21.74 -1.87 7.24
C GLY A 116 -23.26 -1.94 7.33
N PHE A 117 -23.91 -2.98 6.81
CA PHE A 117 -25.37 -3.12 6.89
C PHE A 117 -25.85 -3.25 8.35
N GLY A 118 -27.00 -2.64 8.68
CA GLY A 118 -27.55 -2.61 10.03
C GLY A 118 -28.16 -3.93 10.54
N GLY A 119 -28.49 -4.86 9.63
CA GLY A 119 -29.18 -6.11 9.98
C GLY A 119 -30.68 -5.91 10.28
N LEU A 120 -31.30 -6.93 10.87
CA LEU A 120 -32.70 -6.92 11.31
C LEU A 120 -32.79 -6.94 12.85
N ARG A 121 -34.00 -6.75 13.38
CA ARG A 121 -34.27 -6.85 14.83
C ARG A 121 -33.83 -8.21 15.37
N ALA A 122 -33.46 -8.26 16.65
CA ALA A 122 -32.99 -9.48 17.30
C ALA A 122 -34.11 -10.34 17.94
N THR A 123 -35.12 -9.71 18.56
CA THR A 123 -36.04 -10.39 19.48
C THR A 123 -37.51 -10.36 19.07
N HIS A 124 -37.92 -9.43 18.21
CA HIS A 124 -39.33 -9.23 17.85
C HIS A 124 -39.69 -9.93 16.52
N GLY A 125 -39.84 -11.25 16.56
CA GLY A 125 -40.46 -12.03 15.48
C GLY A 125 -39.59 -12.24 14.22
N VAL A 126 -38.31 -11.88 14.24
CA VAL A 126 -37.40 -12.13 13.12
C VAL A 126 -37.02 -13.61 13.09
N SER A 127 -37.39 -14.29 12.00
CA SER A 127 -37.03 -15.70 11.80
C SER A 127 -35.72 -15.80 11.02
N VAL A 128 -34.66 -16.27 11.70
CA VAL A 128 -33.33 -16.68 11.16
C VAL A 128 -32.57 -15.60 10.34
N SER A 129 -33.08 -14.39 10.23
CA SER A 129 -32.60 -13.37 9.28
C SER A 129 -31.94 -12.15 9.95
N HIS A 130 -31.63 -12.23 11.25
CA HIS A 130 -31.01 -11.18 12.07
C HIS A 130 -29.83 -10.47 11.40
N ARG A 131 -28.97 -11.22 10.70
CA ARG A 131 -27.75 -10.71 10.04
C ARG A 131 -27.81 -10.82 8.51
N SER A 132 -29.01 -11.02 7.96
CA SER A 132 -29.23 -11.08 6.51
C SER A 132 -29.04 -9.71 5.86
N HIS A 133 -28.87 -9.69 4.54
CA HIS A 133 -28.65 -8.45 3.78
C HIS A 133 -29.96 -7.76 3.34
N GLY A 134 -31.13 -8.32 3.68
CA GLY A 134 -32.43 -7.84 3.23
C GLY A 134 -32.66 -8.02 1.73
N SER A 135 -33.56 -7.22 1.16
CA SER A 135 -33.91 -7.30 -0.27
C SER A 135 -32.75 -6.95 -1.21
N THR A 136 -32.63 -7.67 -2.32
CA THR A 136 -31.62 -7.47 -3.35
C THR A 136 -32.06 -6.50 -4.44
N GLY A 137 -33.36 -6.24 -4.59
CA GLY A 137 -33.92 -5.37 -5.64
C GLY A 137 -35.45 -5.26 -5.61
N SER A 138 -36.01 -4.73 -6.69
CA SER A 138 -37.45 -4.59 -6.92
C SER A 138 -38.03 -5.84 -7.62
N ARG A 139 -39.37 -5.89 -7.80
CA ARG A 139 -40.09 -7.03 -8.42
C ARG A 139 -40.00 -7.03 -9.96
N GLN A 140 -41.09 -6.69 -10.67
CA GLN A 140 -41.26 -6.94 -12.11
C GLN A 140 -40.34 -6.06 -12.94
N ASP A 141 -40.36 -4.75 -12.69
CA ASP A 141 -39.49 -3.78 -13.36
C ASP A 141 -38.49 -3.26 -12.31
N PRO A 142 -37.17 -3.48 -12.49
CA PRO A 142 -36.44 -3.93 -13.68
C PRO A 142 -36.22 -5.45 -13.83
N GLY A 143 -36.78 -6.29 -12.96
CA GLY A 143 -36.71 -7.75 -13.08
C GLY A 143 -35.30 -8.35 -12.91
N LYS A 144 -34.35 -7.59 -12.34
CA LYS A 144 -32.96 -8.01 -12.17
C LYS A 144 -32.28 -7.31 -11.00
N VAL A 145 -31.19 -7.90 -10.52
CA VAL A 145 -30.26 -7.23 -9.60
C VAL A 145 -29.26 -6.40 -10.40
N PHE A 146 -29.10 -5.13 -10.05
CA PHE A 146 -28.15 -4.25 -10.71
C PHE A 146 -26.69 -4.66 -10.43
N LYS A 147 -25.81 -4.34 -11.39
CA LYS A 147 -24.36 -4.51 -11.23
C LYS A 147 -23.86 -3.67 -10.04
N ASN A 148 -22.79 -4.13 -9.39
CA ASN A 148 -22.21 -3.50 -8.20
C ASN A 148 -23.14 -3.43 -6.96
N LYS A 149 -24.23 -4.21 -6.93
CA LYS A 149 -25.05 -4.36 -5.72
C LYS A 149 -24.19 -4.90 -4.57
N LYS A 150 -24.25 -4.22 -3.42
CA LYS A 150 -23.53 -4.60 -2.21
C LYS A 150 -24.08 -5.93 -1.65
N MET A 151 -23.25 -6.97 -1.69
CA MET A 151 -23.54 -8.32 -1.18
C MET A 151 -22.34 -8.88 -0.40
N ALA A 152 -22.53 -10.04 0.25
CA ALA A 152 -21.42 -10.79 0.86
C ALA A 152 -20.34 -11.16 -0.17
N GLY A 153 -19.12 -11.41 0.29
CA GLY A 153 -18.01 -11.78 -0.59
C GLY A 153 -16.66 -11.62 0.07
N HIS A 154 -15.59 -11.89 -0.68
CA HIS A 154 -14.23 -11.72 -0.20
C HIS A 154 -13.95 -10.25 0.21
N MET A 155 -13.27 -10.06 1.34
CA MET A 155 -12.93 -8.74 1.89
C MET A 155 -11.45 -8.70 2.29
N GLY A 156 -10.79 -7.59 1.97
CA GLY A 156 -9.34 -7.43 2.20
C GLY A 156 -8.50 -7.98 1.05
N GLN A 157 -7.18 -8.09 1.26
CA GLN A 157 -6.19 -8.43 0.23
C GLN A 157 -6.26 -7.56 -1.03
N THR A 158 -6.79 -6.35 -0.90
CA THR A 158 -6.84 -5.37 -1.98
C THR A 158 -5.82 -4.27 -1.74
N ARG A 159 -5.29 -3.71 -2.83
CA ARG A 159 -4.35 -2.59 -2.81
C ARG A 159 -5.11 -1.31 -2.44
N VAL A 160 -4.69 -0.65 -1.38
CA VAL A 160 -5.27 0.61 -0.90
C VAL A 160 -4.15 1.61 -0.65
N THR A 161 -4.44 2.88 -0.93
CA THR A 161 -3.56 4.01 -0.63
C THR A 161 -4.20 4.87 0.44
N THR A 162 -3.46 5.14 1.51
CA THR A 162 -3.80 6.19 2.49
C THR A 162 -2.99 7.43 2.11
N GLN A 163 -3.66 8.57 2.02
CA GLN A 163 -3.05 9.80 1.49
C GLN A 163 -2.74 10.79 2.60
N ASN A 164 -1.81 11.71 2.32
CA ASN A 164 -1.46 12.84 3.19
C ASN A 164 -1.06 12.40 4.61
N LEU A 165 -0.27 11.34 4.72
CA LEU A 165 0.32 10.95 5.99
C LEU A 165 1.62 11.73 6.21
N GLU A 166 1.83 12.20 7.43
CA GLU A 166 3.00 13.00 7.80
C GLU A 166 4.17 12.10 8.20
N VAL A 167 5.36 12.39 7.67
CA VAL A 167 6.61 11.80 8.15
C VAL A 167 7.00 12.53 9.43
N VAL A 168 6.95 11.83 10.56
CA VAL A 168 7.26 12.41 11.88
C VAL A 168 8.78 12.50 12.07
N SER A 169 9.49 11.44 11.73
CA SER A 169 10.95 11.41 11.77
C SER A 169 11.50 10.28 10.91
N THR A 170 12.79 10.38 10.60
CA THR A 170 13.57 9.35 9.91
C THR A 170 14.80 9.00 10.75
N ASP A 171 15.25 7.75 10.64
CA ASP A 171 16.47 7.24 11.26
C ASP A 171 17.27 6.54 10.16
N GLU A 172 18.32 7.21 9.67
CA GLU A 172 19.12 6.71 8.54
C GLU A 172 19.96 5.49 8.91
N ASP A 173 20.55 5.47 10.11
CA ASP A 173 21.42 4.40 10.57
C ASP A 173 20.66 3.07 10.65
N ARG A 174 19.40 3.12 11.10
CA ARG A 174 18.52 1.95 11.18
C ARG A 174 17.66 1.75 9.93
N GLY A 175 17.66 2.71 9.01
CA GLY A 175 16.81 2.71 7.81
C GLY A 175 15.31 2.74 8.15
N LEU A 176 14.89 3.53 9.14
CA LEU A 176 13.51 3.61 9.59
C LEU A 176 12.84 4.92 9.17
N ILE A 177 11.56 4.84 8.86
CA ILE A 177 10.68 5.98 8.61
C ILE A 177 9.50 5.87 9.57
N LEU A 178 9.24 6.93 10.35
CA LEU A 178 8.11 7.00 11.27
C LEU A 178 7.01 7.82 10.61
N ILE A 179 5.92 7.16 10.24
CA ILE A 179 4.77 7.80 9.60
C ILE A 179 3.63 7.95 10.60
N LYS A 180 3.04 9.14 10.68
CA LYS A 180 1.88 9.44 11.53
C LYS A 180 0.67 8.61 11.09
N GLY A 181 0.04 7.94 12.05
CA GLY A 181 -1.18 7.17 11.83
C GLY A 181 -0.95 5.74 11.35
N ALA A 182 -2.00 5.17 10.73
CA ALA A 182 -2.06 3.78 10.33
C ALA A 182 -1.75 3.59 8.83
N VAL A 183 -1.09 2.49 8.52
CA VAL A 183 -0.71 2.08 7.16
C VAL A 183 -1.46 0.81 6.75
N PRO A 184 -1.89 0.67 5.48
CA PRO A 184 -2.56 -0.54 5.02
C PRO A 184 -1.62 -1.74 4.94
N GLY A 185 -1.85 -2.74 5.79
CA GLY A 185 -1.15 -4.03 5.71
C GLY A 185 -0.94 -4.69 7.07
N SER A 186 -0.44 -5.92 7.05
CA SER A 186 0.05 -6.60 8.26
C SER A 186 1.52 -6.23 8.52
N LYS A 187 2.02 -6.51 9.73
CA LYS A 187 3.46 -6.41 10.02
C LYS A 187 4.26 -7.26 9.01
N GLY A 188 5.34 -6.69 8.47
CA GLY A 188 6.20 -7.36 7.48
C GLY A 188 5.65 -7.36 6.05
N ALA A 189 4.50 -6.74 5.79
CA ALA A 189 4.01 -6.54 4.43
C ALA A 189 4.86 -5.48 3.70
N TRP A 190 4.97 -5.63 2.38
CA TRP A 190 5.60 -4.62 1.52
C TRP A 190 4.70 -3.40 1.38
N ILE A 191 5.28 -2.23 1.62
CA ILE A 191 4.61 -0.94 1.55
C ILE A 191 5.35 -0.07 0.54
N ILE A 192 4.57 0.64 -0.27
CA ILE A 192 5.04 1.63 -1.23
C ILE A 192 4.79 3.00 -0.60
N VAL A 193 5.84 3.81 -0.49
CA VAL A 193 5.76 5.20 -0.01
C VAL A 193 6.18 6.11 -1.15
N ARG A 194 5.44 7.19 -1.36
CA ARG A 194 5.69 8.21 -2.38
C ARG A 194 5.17 9.55 -1.91
N ASP A 195 5.56 10.63 -2.58
CA ASP A 195 5.07 11.96 -2.25
C ASP A 195 3.55 12.08 -2.38
N ALA A 196 2.95 12.89 -1.51
CA ALA A 196 1.53 13.14 -1.50
C ALA A 196 1.10 13.96 -2.73
N VAL A 197 0.33 13.36 -3.62
CA VAL A 197 -0.13 14.00 -4.88
C VAL A 197 -0.95 15.27 -4.61
N LYS A 198 -1.70 15.30 -3.51
CA LYS A 198 -2.63 16.39 -3.20
C LYS A 198 -2.00 17.51 -2.39
N SER A 199 -0.84 17.27 -1.79
CA SER A 199 -0.12 18.29 -1.03
C SER A 199 1.07 18.86 -1.80
N ALA A 200 1.56 18.15 -2.82
CA ALA A 200 2.63 18.59 -3.70
C ALA A 200 2.07 19.44 -4.85
N ALA A 201 1.66 20.67 -4.51
CA ALA A 201 1.56 21.81 -5.42
C ALA A 201 1.61 23.10 -4.58
N LYS A 202 2.78 23.38 -4.01
CA LYS A 202 3.28 24.72 -3.74
C LYS A 202 4.77 24.75 -4.03
#